data_AF-A0A6I9XV14-F1
#
_entry.id   AF-A0A6I9XV14-F1
#
_cell.length_a   1.000
_cell.length_b   1.000
_cell.length_c   1.000
_cell.angle_alpha   90.00
_cell.angle_beta   90.00
_cell.angle_gamma   90.00
#
_symmetry.space_group_name_H-M   'P 1'
#
loop_
_entity.id
_entity.type
_entity.pdbx_description
1 polymer ?
#
loop_
_entity_poly.entity_id
_entity_poly.type
_entity_poly.pdbx_seq_one_letter_code
_entity_poly.pdbx_strand_id
1 'polypeptide(L)'
;MAEAALYGSLCRAELTLDFLHANSTTHDFVFGAIAELIDNSRDAGATRLDIYTVKNDNLRGGFILCFLDDGCGMSPYEATDIVYFGRSSKRKDPKMIGRYGNGLKSGSMRIGNDLILFTKKENTMTCLLFSQTFCETEGLSEVIVPILSWSSDTKTPVIDDPEKFPTQLSIICKYSPFNNEDELMKQFNAIYGKTGTLLVIYNLKLALNGEPELDILTDEKDILTDRIPENYPEEKSLRSYTAILYLNPRMRIFIQAEKVKTKHLLFCFYRPRMYPYISSSFKQIATQELQKAQMELKAAENAVTEVKGRLKQPSLSEDSEVLNQE
;
A
#
# COMPACT_ATOMS: atom_id res chain seq x y z
N MET A 1 -31.27 -5.74 -10.58
CA MET A 1 -30.81 -6.59 -9.47
C MET A 1 -31.02 -8.10 -9.70
N ALA A 2 -31.71 -8.55 -10.77
CA ALA A 2 -31.87 -9.98 -11.07
C ALA A 2 -30.61 -10.66 -11.68
N GLU A 3 -29.64 -9.91 -12.18
CA GLU A 3 -28.44 -10.46 -12.86
C GLU A 3 -27.35 -10.99 -11.93
N ALA A 4 -27.19 -10.46 -10.71
CA ALA A 4 -26.07 -10.82 -9.84
C ALA A 4 -26.15 -12.25 -9.30
N ALA A 5 -27.37 -12.79 -9.11
CA ALA A 5 -27.59 -14.15 -8.66
C ALA A 5 -27.22 -15.21 -9.72
N LEU A 6 -27.31 -14.85 -11.01
CA LEU A 6 -27.01 -15.74 -12.14
C LEU A 6 -25.55 -16.19 -12.17
N TYR A 7 -24.65 -15.37 -11.64
CA TYR A 7 -23.21 -15.60 -11.67
C TYR A 7 -22.65 -16.26 -10.40
N GLY A 8 -23.51 -16.57 -9.42
CA GLY A 8 -23.08 -17.15 -8.14
C GLY A 8 -22.39 -18.51 -8.27
N SER A 9 -22.78 -19.30 -9.29
CA SER A 9 -22.24 -20.63 -9.56
C SER A 9 -21.08 -20.66 -10.56
N LEU A 10 -20.65 -19.51 -11.09
CA LEU A 10 -19.55 -19.45 -12.06
C LEU A 10 -18.20 -19.43 -11.34
N CYS A 11 -17.19 -20.01 -11.99
CA CYS A 11 -15.82 -20.03 -11.46
C CYS A 11 -15.29 -18.62 -11.25
N ARG A 12 -14.60 -18.41 -10.12
CA ARG A 12 -13.93 -17.15 -9.79
C ARG A 12 -12.43 -17.32 -10.00
N ALA A 13 -11.77 -16.27 -10.48
CA ALA A 13 -10.32 -16.23 -10.44
C ALA A 13 -9.89 -16.11 -8.98
N GLU A 14 -9.02 -17.01 -8.55
CA GLU A 14 -8.49 -17.09 -7.20
C GLU A 14 -6.99 -16.85 -7.21
N LEU A 15 -6.47 -16.35 -6.09
CA LEU A 15 -5.06 -16.08 -5.89
C LEU A 15 -4.46 -17.20 -5.05
N THR A 16 -3.55 -17.96 -5.66
CA THR A 16 -2.79 -18.99 -4.97
C THR A 16 -1.59 -18.38 -4.25
N LEU A 17 -1.05 -19.11 -3.28
CA LEU A 17 0.18 -18.73 -2.59
C LEU A 17 1.35 -18.50 -3.55
N ASP A 18 1.51 -19.37 -4.56
CA ASP A 18 2.55 -19.26 -5.60
C ASP A 18 2.47 -17.95 -6.38
N PHE A 19 1.28 -17.34 -6.47
CA PHE A 19 1.13 -16.04 -7.11
C PHE A 19 1.89 -14.93 -6.38
N LEU A 20 2.04 -15.00 -5.05
CA LEU A 20 2.85 -14.03 -4.31
C LEU A 20 4.31 -14.06 -4.78
N HIS A 21 4.84 -15.25 -5.03
CA HIS A 21 6.18 -15.42 -5.58
C HIS A 21 6.25 -14.91 -7.03
N ALA A 22 5.33 -15.34 -7.91
CA ALA A 22 5.30 -14.91 -9.30
C ALA A 22 5.13 -13.38 -9.44
N ASN A 23 4.39 -12.75 -8.55
CA ASN A 23 4.22 -11.30 -8.55
C ASN A 23 5.49 -10.55 -8.10
N SER A 24 6.30 -11.17 -7.24
CA SER A 24 7.56 -10.60 -6.75
C SER A 24 8.67 -10.57 -7.81
N THR A 25 8.64 -11.46 -8.81
CA THR A 25 9.65 -11.53 -9.89
C THR A 25 9.56 -10.38 -10.88
N THR A 26 8.57 -9.49 -10.75
CA THR A 26 8.49 -8.24 -11.52
C THR A 26 9.63 -7.27 -11.21
N HIS A 27 10.33 -7.47 -10.08
CA HIS A 27 11.42 -6.63 -9.62
C HIS A 27 12.78 -7.34 -9.72
N ASP A 28 13.46 -7.19 -10.86
CA ASP A 28 14.86 -7.61 -11.02
C ASP A 28 15.82 -6.78 -10.15
N PHE A 29 15.45 -5.53 -9.85
CA PHE A 29 16.22 -4.60 -9.05
C PHE A 29 15.56 -4.40 -7.68
N VAL A 30 16.23 -4.83 -6.61
CA VAL A 30 15.68 -4.79 -5.23
C VAL A 30 15.34 -3.37 -4.76
N PHE A 31 16.08 -2.34 -5.17
CA PHE A 31 15.70 -0.97 -4.81
C PHE A 31 14.46 -0.48 -5.56
N GLY A 32 14.12 -1.07 -6.71
CA GLY A 32 12.82 -0.86 -7.35
C GLY A 32 11.66 -1.39 -6.50
N ALA A 33 11.84 -2.56 -5.87
CA ALA A 33 10.89 -3.10 -4.90
C ALA A 33 10.78 -2.22 -3.64
N ILE A 34 11.90 -1.67 -3.15
CA ILE A 34 11.90 -0.69 -2.06
C ILE A 34 11.20 0.61 -2.49
N ALA A 35 11.38 1.07 -3.73
CA ALA A 35 10.77 2.30 -4.24
C ALA A 35 9.24 2.25 -4.17
N GLU A 36 8.61 1.11 -4.47
CA GLU A 36 7.16 0.93 -4.34
C GLU A 36 6.64 1.24 -2.92
N LEU A 37 7.44 0.94 -1.90
CA LEU A 37 7.11 1.19 -0.48
C LEU A 37 7.29 2.68 -0.12
N ILE A 38 8.36 3.30 -0.65
CA ILE A 38 8.60 4.74 -0.53
C ILE A 38 7.48 5.53 -1.23
N ASP A 39 7.04 5.08 -2.41
CA ASP A 39 5.94 5.69 -3.19
C ASP A 39 4.62 5.64 -2.42
N ASN A 40 4.33 4.54 -1.72
CA ASN A 40 3.14 4.46 -0.88
C ASN A 40 3.16 5.47 0.27
N SER A 41 4.33 5.66 0.90
CA SER A 41 4.51 6.66 1.96
C SER A 41 4.29 8.08 1.42
N ARG A 42 4.87 8.38 0.26
CA ARG A 42 4.71 9.67 -0.42
C ARG A 42 3.26 9.95 -0.81
N ASP A 43 2.58 8.98 -1.40
CA ASP A 43 1.16 9.10 -1.78
C ASP A 43 0.25 9.26 -0.56
N ALA A 44 0.62 8.69 0.59
CA ALA A 44 -0.07 8.90 1.86
C ALA A 44 0.14 10.32 2.43
N GLY A 45 0.90 11.17 1.74
CA GLY A 45 1.16 12.56 2.13
C GLY A 45 2.21 12.68 3.23
N ALA A 46 3.03 11.66 3.46
CA ALA A 46 4.06 11.68 4.50
C ALA A 46 5.06 12.84 4.28
N THR A 47 5.41 13.51 5.38
CA THR A 47 6.47 14.54 5.41
C THR A 47 7.82 13.93 5.78
N ARG A 48 7.82 12.74 6.39
CA ARG A 48 8.97 11.99 6.84
C ARG A 48 8.76 10.49 6.61
N LEU A 49 9.80 9.84 6.12
CA LEU A 49 9.91 8.39 6.04
C LEU A 49 11.26 7.96 6.65
N ASP A 50 11.21 7.05 7.62
CA ASP A 50 12.37 6.38 8.19
C ASP A 50 12.46 4.96 7.64
N ILE A 51 13.59 4.65 7.01
CA ILE A 51 13.95 3.30 6.54
C ILE A 51 15.10 2.82 7.42
N TYR A 52 14.90 1.75 8.17
CA TYR A 52 15.90 1.28 9.13
C TYR A 52 15.83 -0.22 9.30
N THR A 53 16.89 -0.80 9.85
CA THR A 53 16.93 -2.23 10.16
C THR A 53 17.02 -2.47 11.65
N VAL A 54 16.37 -3.53 12.13
CA VAL A 54 16.51 -4.00 13.51
C VAL A 54 17.09 -5.40 13.48
N LYS A 55 18.21 -5.58 14.18
CA LYS A 55 18.89 -6.88 14.26
C LYS A 55 17.96 -7.91 14.90
N ASN A 56 17.86 -9.08 14.27
CA ASN A 56 17.12 -10.23 14.80
C ASN A 56 17.73 -11.52 14.25
N ASP A 57 18.66 -12.10 15.02
CA ASP A 57 19.42 -13.30 14.62
C ASP A 57 18.54 -14.57 14.51
N ASN A 58 17.30 -14.52 15.00
CA ASN A 58 16.36 -15.66 14.93
C ASN A 58 15.56 -15.70 13.62
N LEU A 59 15.64 -14.65 12.78
CA LEU A 59 14.91 -14.56 11.53
C LEU A 59 15.86 -14.70 10.34
N ARG A 60 15.35 -15.22 9.22
CA ARG A 60 16.18 -15.40 8.02
C ARG A 60 16.73 -14.05 7.56
N GLY A 61 18.05 -14.01 7.39
CA GLY A 61 18.81 -12.81 7.02
C GLY A 61 19.32 -11.99 8.21
N GLY A 62 18.99 -12.34 9.45
CA GLY A 62 19.60 -11.76 10.66
C GLY A 62 19.11 -10.35 11.05
N PHE A 63 18.18 -9.77 10.28
CA PHE A 63 17.54 -8.49 10.59
C PHE A 63 16.16 -8.36 9.94
N ILE A 64 15.38 -7.40 10.43
CA ILE A 64 14.11 -6.97 9.82
C ILE A 64 14.32 -5.60 9.17
N LEU A 65 13.63 -5.36 8.04
CA LEU A 65 13.62 -4.07 7.35
C LEU A 65 12.32 -3.33 7.65
N CYS A 66 12.44 -2.11 8.16
CA CYS A 66 11.32 -1.29 8.61
C CYS A 66 11.16 -0.03 7.75
N PHE A 67 9.92 0.33 7.46
CA PHE A 67 9.53 1.61 6.86
C PHE A 67 8.51 2.28 7.77
N LEU A 68 8.85 3.44 8.33
CA LEU A 68 7.98 4.19 9.23
C LEU A 68 7.69 5.56 8.63
N ASP A 69 6.43 5.81 8.28
CA ASP A 69 5.97 7.09 7.74
C ASP A 69 4.97 7.79 8.67
N ASP A 70 4.91 9.12 8.53
CA ASP A 70 3.96 10.01 9.20
C ASP A 70 2.78 10.41 8.30
N GLY A 71 2.43 9.56 7.33
CA GLY A 71 1.34 9.79 6.39
C GLY A 71 -0.04 9.69 7.03
N CYS A 72 -1.06 9.68 6.18
CA CYS A 72 -2.46 9.67 6.61
C CYS A 72 -2.93 8.35 7.26
N GLY A 73 -2.13 7.28 7.15
CA GLY A 73 -2.48 5.94 7.63
C GLY A 73 -3.73 5.36 6.97
N MET A 74 -4.27 4.29 7.55
CA MET A 74 -5.44 3.58 7.02
C MET A 74 -6.43 3.23 8.13
N SER A 75 -7.71 3.35 7.82
CA SER A 75 -8.81 2.81 8.63
C SER A 75 -8.88 1.28 8.47
N PRO A 76 -9.60 0.55 9.34
CA PRO A 76 -9.76 -0.90 9.22
C PRO A 76 -10.30 -1.33 7.84
N TYR A 77 -11.20 -0.52 7.26
CA TYR A 77 -11.74 -0.75 5.93
C TYR A 77 -10.67 -0.59 4.83
N GLU A 78 -9.91 0.50 4.87
CA GLU A 78 -8.82 0.73 3.89
C GLU A 78 -7.70 -0.31 4.01
N ALA A 79 -7.40 -0.76 5.24
CA ALA A 79 -6.46 -1.83 5.50
C ALA A 79 -6.93 -3.17 4.93
N THR A 80 -8.24 -3.47 5.01
CA THR A 80 -8.83 -4.66 4.38
C THR A 80 -8.71 -4.60 2.85
N ASP A 81 -8.85 -3.41 2.27
CA ASP A 81 -8.70 -3.21 0.83
C ASP A 81 -7.29 -3.55 0.31
N ILE A 82 -6.27 -3.55 1.18
CA ILE A 82 -4.92 -3.99 0.82
C ILE A 82 -4.91 -5.45 0.37
N VAL A 83 -5.75 -6.34 0.93
CA VAL A 83 -5.72 -7.77 0.56
C VAL A 83 -6.06 -7.99 -0.91
N TYR A 84 -6.91 -7.13 -1.49
CA TYR A 84 -7.33 -7.28 -2.88
C TYR A 84 -6.26 -6.76 -3.85
N PHE A 85 -5.81 -7.66 -4.72
CA PHE A 85 -4.92 -7.31 -5.82
C PHE A 85 -5.66 -6.52 -6.88
N GLY A 86 -4.99 -5.53 -7.46
CA GLY A 86 -5.58 -4.73 -8.53
C GLY A 86 -6.58 -3.66 -8.06
N ARG A 87 -6.86 -3.53 -6.75
CA ARG A 87 -7.69 -2.45 -6.19
C ARG A 87 -6.82 -1.28 -5.75
N SER A 88 -7.18 -0.08 -6.22
CA SER A 88 -6.57 1.18 -5.80
C SER A 88 -7.58 2.31 -5.95
N SER A 89 -7.86 2.98 -4.83
CA SER A 89 -8.66 4.21 -4.77
C SER A 89 -7.90 5.41 -5.39
N LYS A 90 -6.57 5.33 -5.45
CA LYS A 90 -5.67 6.37 -5.99
C LYS A 90 -5.75 6.55 -7.51
N ARG A 91 -6.33 5.59 -8.26
CA ARG A 91 -6.41 5.63 -9.74
C ARG A 91 -7.05 6.89 -10.30
N LYS A 92 -7.87 7.59 -9.51
CA LYS A 92 -8.59 8.80 -9.91
C LYS A 92 -7.77 10.08 -9.72
N ASP A 93 -6.69 10.05 -8.94
CA ASP A 93 -5.84 11.22 -8.72
C ASP A 93 -4.57 11.12 -9.58
N PRO A 94 -4.39 11.99 -10.59
CA PRO A 94 -3.22 11.92 -11.47
C PRO A 94 -1.90 12.22 -10.75
N LYS A 95 -1.93 12.83 -9.55
CA LYS A 95 -0.75 13.15 -8.74
C LYS A 95 -0.23 11.94 -7.94
N MET A 96 -1.04 10.90 -7.79
CA MET A 96 -0.65 9.68 -7.08
C MET A 96 0.19 8.78 -7.99
N ILE A 97 1.24 8.21 -7.41
CA ILE A 97 2.14 7.27 -8.08
C ILE A 97 1.49 5.89 -8.15
N GLY A 98 0.96 5.41 -7.02
CA GLY A 98 0.37 4.07 -6.90
C GLY A 98 -0.95 3.95 -7.64
N ARG A 99 -0.95 3.32 -8.82
CA ARG A 99 -2.16 3.15 -9.65
C ARG A 99 -2.69 1.72 -9.69
N TYR A 100 -1.82 0.74 -9.54
CA TYR A 100 -2.15 -0.65 -9.86
C TYR A 100 -2.66 -1.46 -8.66
N GLY A 101 -2.49 -0.98 -7.43
CA GLY A 101 -2.88 -1.74 -6.24
C GLY A 101 -2.01 -2.99 -6.00
N ASN A 102 -0.77 -2.96 -6.49
CA ASN A 102 0.13 -4.12 -6.47
C ASN A 102 1.49 -3.86 -5.80
N GLY A 103 1.97 -2.62 -5.79
CA GLY A 103 3.33 -2.25 -5.36
C GLY A 103 3.73 -2.76 -3.98
N LEU A 104 2.83 -2.65 -2.99
CA LEU A 104 3.09 -3.18 -1.64
C LEU A 104 3.35 -4.70 -1.68
N LYS A 105 2.56 -5.46 -2.44
CA LYS A 105 2.66 -6.92 -2.47
C LYS A 105 3.87 -7.37 -3.30
N SER A 106 4.05 -6.85 -4.51
CA SER A 106 5.19 -7.21 -5.35
C SER A 106 6.51 -6.78 -4.70
N GLY A 107 6.56 -5.57 -4.15
CA GLY A 107 7.76 -5.02 -3.50
C GLY A 107 8.13 -5.76 -2.22
N SER A 108 7.19 -5.94 -1.29
CA SER A 108 7.49 -6.63 -0.02
C SER A 108 7.87 -8.09 -0.22
N MET A 109 7.13 -8.83 -1.06
CA MET A 109 7.39 -10.26 -1.33
C MET A 109 8.70 -10.49 -2.11
N ARG A 110 9.22 -9.46 -2.79
CA ARG A 110 10.55 -9.48 -3.41
C ARG A 110 11.66 -9.37 -2.37
N ILE A 111 11.44 -8.62 -1.29
CA ILE A 111 12.45 -8.34 -0.26
C ILE A 111 12.49 -9.43 0.81
N GLY A 112 11.33 -9.91 1.26
CA GLY A 112 11.20 -10.93 2.29
C GLY A 112 10.05 -11.88 2.03
N ASN A 113 10.01 -12.98 2.79
CA ASN A 113 8.89 -13.94 2.72
C ASN A 113 7.65 -13.43 3.46
N ASP A 114 7.86 -12.56 4.45
CA ASP A 114 6.80 -12.18 5.36
C ASP A 114 6.83 -10.67 5.63
N LEU A 115 5.62 -10.12 5.79
CA LEU A 115 5.37 -8.71 6.00
C LEU A 115 4.29 -8.54 7.07
N ILE A 116 4.57 -7.74 8.09
CA ILE A 116 3.55 -7.22 9.00
C ILE A 116 3.48 -5.70 8.90
N LEU A 117 2.27 -5.18 8.81
CA LEU A 117 1.99 -3.76 8.69
C LEU A 117 1.20 -3.31 9.91
N PHE A 118 1.57 -2.18 10.47
CA PHE A 118 0.87 -1.45 11.52
C PHE A 118 0.48 -0.08 10.99
N THR A 119 -0.74 0.35 11.21
CA THR A 119 -1.21 1.66 10.75
C THR A 119 -2.14 2.29 11.75
N LYS A 120 -2.11 3.62 11.83
CA LYS A 120 -3.04 4.41 12.65
C LYS A 120 -3.78 5.39 11.77
N LYS A 121 -5.10 5.49 11.95
CA LYS A 121 -5.92 6.54 11.37
C LYS A 121 -7.10 6.82 12.27
N GLU A 122 -7.39 8.11 12.47
CA GLU A 122 -8.48 8.56 13.35
C GLU A 122 -8.35 7.92 14.74
N ASN A 123 -9.38 7.23 15.23
CA ASN A 123 -9.39 6.57 16.53
C ASN A 123 -9.15 5.05 16.41
N THR A 124 -8.49 4.60 15.34
CA THR A 124 -8.21 3.19 15.09
C THR A 124 -6.73 2.90 14.84
N MET A 125 -6.30 1.74 15.30
CA MET A 125 -4.99 1.15 15.03
C MET A 125 -5.21 -0.24 14.46
N THR A 126 -4.63 -0.52 13.30
CA THR A 126 -4.85 -1.79 12.59
C THR A 126 -3.50 -2.44 12.28
N CYS A 127 -3.39 -3.76 12.48
CA CYS A 127 -2.27 -4.52 11.95
C CYS A 127 -2.76 -5.64 11.03
N LEU A 128 -1.98 -5.93 10.01
CA LEU A 128 -2.22 -7.05 9.09
C LEU A 128 -0.94 -7.80 8.79
N LEU A 129 -1.07 -9.10 8.52
CA LEU A 129 0.06 -9.99 8.28
C LEU A 129 -0.07 -10.71 6.93
N PHE A 130 0.85 -10.44 6.02
CA PHE A 130 1.11 -11.29 4.85
C PHE A 130 2.27 -12.21 5.18
N SER A 131 2.01 -13.50 5.38
CA SER A 131 3.06 -14.47 5.73
C SER A 131 3.02 -15.70 4.83
N GLN A 132 4.04 -15.83 3.98
CA GLN A 132 4.30 -17.07 3.26
C GLN A 132 4.62 -18.18 4.24
N THR A 133 5.40 -17.88 5.28
CA THR A 133 5.78 -18.85 6.31
C THR A 133 4.55 -19.47 6.99
N PHE A 134 3.55 -18.66 7.36
CA PHE A 134 2.27 -19.14 7.88
C PHE A 134 1.56 -20.07 6.89
N CYS A 135 1.37 -19.61 5.66
CA CYS A 135 0.61 -20.36 4.65
C CYS A 135 1.29 -21.69 4.32
N GLU A 136 2.61 -21.69 4.13
CA GLU A 136 3.41 -22.89 3.85
C GLU A 136 3.39 -23.87 5.04
N THR A 137 3.57 -23.37 6.27
CA THR A 137 3.62 -24.21 7.47
C THR A 137 2.29 -24.90 7.75
N GLU A 138 1.18 -24.21 7.50
CA GLU A 138 -0.18 -24.75 7.70
C GLU A 138 -0.73 -25.46 6.45
N GLY A 139 0.05 -25.59 5.37
CA GLY A 139 -0.34 -26.30 4.15
C GLY A 139 -1.45 -25.63 3.35
N LEU A 140 -1.55 -24.31 3.41
CA LEU A 140 -2.59 -23.50 2.77
C LEU A 140 -2.22 -23.20 1.31
N SER A 141 -3.15 -23.46 0.39
CA SER A 141 -3.00 -23.09 -1.04
C SER A 141 -3.40 -21.65 -1.34
N GLU A 142 -4.20 -21.04 -0.45
CA GLU A 142 -4.72 -19.68 -0.57
C GLU A 142 -3.96 -18.71 0.33
N VAL A 143 -3.95 -17.43 -0.06
CA VAL A 143 -3.36 -16.36 0.76
C VAL A 143 -4.35 -15.92 1.82
N ILE A 144 -4.14 -16.38 3.06
CA ILE A 144 -4.91 -15.96 4.24
C ILE A 144 -4.18 -14.81 4.94
N VAL A 145 -4.87 -13.68 5.15
CA VAL A 145 -4.31 -12.47 5.77
C VAL A 145 -5.06 -12.15 7.06
N PRO A 146 -4.47 -12.41 8.25
CA PRO A 146 -5.03 -11.93 9.51
C PRO A 146 -4.99 -10.40 9.57
N ILE A 147 -6.10 -9.78 9.98
CA ILE A 147 -6.26 -8.34 10.17
C ILE A 147 -6.92 -8.08 11.52
N LEU A 148 -6.21 -7.36 12.38
CA LEU A 148 -6.69 -7.00 13.71
C LEU A 148 -6.75 -5.49 13.84
N SER A 149 -7.79 -5.00 14.52
CA SER A 149 -7.96 -3.59 14.80
C SER A 149 -8.25 -3.35 16.27
N TRP A 150 -7.78 -2.23 16.79
CA TRP A 150 -8.01 -1.74 18.15
C TRP A 150 -8.41 -0.27 18.11
N SER A 151 -9.13 0.17 19.14
CA SER A 151 -9.31 1.59 19.39
C SER A 151 -7.98 2.23 19.80
N SER A 152 -7.63 3.36 19.21
CA SER A 152 -6.44 4.14 19.58
C SER A 152 -6.51 4.68 21.02
N ASP A 153 -7.72 4.94 21.53
CA ASP A 153 -7.92 5.58 22.83
C ASP A 153 -7.94 4.57 23.98
N THR A 154 -8.76 3.52 23.85
CA THR A 154 -8.97 2.53 24.91
C THR A 154 -8.06 1.32 24.78
N LYS A 155 -7.41 1.13 23.62
CA LYS A 155 -6.66 -0.07 23.24
C LYS A 155 -7.49 -1.35 23.29
N THR A 156 -8.81 -1.22 23.25
CA THR A 156 -9.70 -2.38 23.20
C THR A 156 -9.84 -2.87 21.76
N PRO A 157 -9.89 -4.18 21.52
CA PRO A 157 -10.21 -4.76 20.22
C PRO A 157 -11.46 -4.14 19.57
N VAL A 158 -11.36 -3.81 18.28
CA VAL A 158 -12.53 -3.53 17.43
C VAL A 158 -12.96 -4.87 16.85
N ILE A 159 -13.98 -5.46 17.46
CA ILE A 159 -14.42 -6.82 17.15
C ILE A 159 -15.65 -6.76 16.25
N ASP A 160 -15.47 -7.17 15.00
CA ASP A 160 -16.60 -7.44 14.09
C ASP A 160 -17.18 -8.84 14.33
N ASP A 161 -16.32 -9.78 14.74
CA ASP A 161 -16.65 -11.19 14.96
C ASP A 161 -15.83 -11.75 16.16
N PRO A 162 -16.48 -12.06 17.29
CA PRO A 162 -15.79 -12.49 18.53
C PRO A 162 -14.99 -13.78 18.38
N GLU A 163 -15.34 -14.66 17.44
CA GLU A 163 -14.67 -15.95 17.26
C GLU A 163 -13.41 -15.81 16.39
N LYS A 164 -13.35 -14.80 15.51
CA LYS A 164 -12.21 -14.56 14.61
C LYS A 164 -11.04 -13.87 15.29
N PHE A 165 -11.31 -12.96 16.22
CA PHE A 165 -10.24 -12.14 16.83
C PHE A 165 -9.17 -13.01 17.53
N PRO A 166 -9.51 -13.97 18.41
CA PRO A 166 -8.51 -14.80 19.10
C PRO A 166 -7.66 -15.63 18.12
N THR A 167 -8.28 -16.15 17.07
CA THR A 167 -7.60 -16.94 16.03
C THR A 167 -6.63 -16.08 15.21
N GLN A 168 -7.03 -14.88 14.82
CA GLN A 168 -6.14 -13.97 14.08
C GLN A 168 -4.98 -13.49 14.95
N LEU A 169 -5.23 -13.22 16.22
CA LEU A 169 -4.19 -12.86 17.19
C LEU A 169 -3.20 -14.00 17.40
N SER A 170 -3.67 -15.25 17.54
CA SER A 170 -2.77 -16.38 17.71
C SER A 170 -1.89 -16.61 16.48
N ILE A 171 -2.42 -16.42 15.26
CA ILE A 171 -1.63 -16.49 14.02
C ILE A 171 -0.56 -15.39 14.00
N ILE A 172 -0.93 -14.13 14.25
CA ILE A 172 0.02 -13.01 14.26
C ILE A 172 1.12 -13.23 15.30
N CYS A 173 0.76 -13.64 16.51
CA CYS A 173 1.73 -13.90 17.57
C CYS A 173 2.62 -15.11 17.32
N LYS A 174 2.17 -16.11 16.55
CA LYS A 174 2.94 -17.31 16.22
C LYS A 174 3.92 -17.08 15.06
N TYR A 175 3.53 -16.30 14.06
CA TYR A 175 4.27 -16.19 12.79
C TYR A 175 4.96 -14.84 12.57
N SER A 176 4.59 -13.80 13.30
CA SER A 176 5.29 -12.51 13.23
C SER A 176 6.48 -12.45 14.18
N PRO A 177 7.37 -11.43 14.05
CA PRO A 177 8.45 -11.19 15.02
C PRO A 177 7.97 -10.77 16.42
N PHE A 178 6.65 -10.63 16.64
CA PHE A 178 6.04 -10.09 17.85
C PHE A 178 5.11 -11.15 18.45
N ASN A 179 5.48 -11.66 19.63
CA ASN A 179 4.94 -12.92 20.15
C ASN A 179 3.69 -12.75 21.04
N ASN A 180 3.28 -11.52 21.31
CA ASN A 180 2.16 -11.20 22.18
C ASN A 180 1.59 -9.81 21.84
N GLU A 181 0.39 -9.54 22.37
CA GLU A 181 -0.32 -8.29 22.13
C GLU A 181 0.47 -7.07 22.63
N ASP A 182 1.19 -7.17 23.75
CA ASP A 182 2.01 -6.06 24.27
C ASP A 182 3.14 -5.67 23.31
N GLU A 183 3.76 -6.65 22.64
CA GLU A 183 4.78 -6.40 21.61
C GLU A 183 4.20 -5.76 20.35
N LEU A 184 2.98 -6.15 19.94
CA LEU A 184 2.25 -5.48 18.86
C LEU A 184 1.92 -4.02 19.24
N MET A 185 1.48 -3.79 20.47
CA MET A 185 1.19 -2.46 21.00
C MET A 185 2.43 -1.56 21.02
N LYS A 186 3.63 -2.11 21.30
CA LYS A 186 4.90 -1.36 21.18
C LYS A 186 5.15 -0.89 19.75
N GLN A 187 4.78 -1.67 18.74
CA GLN A 187 4.95 -1.28 17.33
C GLN A 187 4.02 -0.12 16.97
N PHE A 188 2.78 -0.13 17.44
CA PHE A 188 1.90 1.03 17.30
C PHE A 188 2.49 2.26 18.00
N ASN A 189 3.06 2.13 19.20
CA ASN A 189 3.68 3.27 19.90
C ASN A 189 4.86 3.89 19.15
N ALA A 190 5.55 3.13 18.28
CA ALA A 190 6.62 3.66 17.42
C ALA A 190 6.09 4.64 16.35
N ILE A 191 4.81 4.58 16.00
CA ILE A 191 4.16 5.59 15.15
C ILE A 191 3.89 6.83 16.01
N TYR A 192 4.80 7.81 15.91
CA TYR A 192 4.85 9.02 16.74
C TYR A 192 3.61 9.94 16.60
N GLY A 193 2.86 9.82 15.50
CA GLY A 193 1.68 10.62 15.20
C GLY A 193 0.36 9.96 15.57
N LYS A 194 -0.74 10.72 15.42
CA LYS A 194 -2.11 10.16 15.41
C LYS A 194 -2.38 9.32 14.17
N THR A 195 -1.63 9.59 13.10
CA THR A 195 -1.66 8.84 11.85
C THR A 195 -0.26 8.43 11.44
N GLY A 196 -0.17 7.41 10.60
CA GLY A 196 1.07 6.93 10.03
C GLY A 196 1.03 5.43 9.81
N THR A 197 2.08 4.90 9.18
CA THR A 197 2.21 3.48 8.91
C THR A 197 3.62 3.01 9.23
N LEU A 198 3.73 1.86 9.89
CA LEU A 198 4.94 1.11 10.10
C LEU A 198 4.83 -0.22 9.33
N LEU A 199 5.70 -0.39 8.36
CA LEU A 199 5.84 -1.63 7.60
C LEU A 199 7.08 -2.39 8.09
N VAL A 200 6.94 -3.68 8.35
CA VAL A 200 8.04 -4.54 8.81
C VAL A 200 8.13 -5.76 7.90
N ILE A 201 9.21 -5.84 7.13
CA ILE A 201 9.52 -6.97 6.25
C ILE A 201 10.60 -7.81 6.93
N TYR A 202 10.39 -9.12 6.96
CA TYR A 202 11.28 -10.07 7.63
C TYR A 202 11.35 -11.40 6.87
N ASN A 203 12.22 -12.29 7.36
CA ASN A 203 12.65 -13.47 6.63
C ASN A 203 13.14 -13.08 5.23
N LEU A 204 14.19 -12.27 5.19
CA LEU A 204 14.71 -11.62 3.99
C LEU A 204 15.21 -12.65 2.98
N LYS A 205 15.12 -12.31 1.68
CA LYS A 205 15.70 -13.13 0.62
C LYS A 205 17.22 -13.15 0.75
N LEU A 206 17.79 -14.32 0.48
CA LEU A 206 19.22 -14.58 0.55
C LEU A 206 19.76 -14.76 -0.87
N ALA A 207 20.97 -14.27 -1.10
CA ALA A 207 21.74 -14.55 -2.29
C ALA A 207 22.26 -16.01 -2.29
N LEU A 208 22.86 -16.45 -3.39
CA LEU A 208 23.37 -17.82 -3.55
C LEU A 208 24.46 -18.20 -2.54
N ASN A 209 25.16 -17.20 -1.99
CA ASN A 209 26.16 -17.38 -0.94
C ASN A 209 25.55 -17.57 0.46
N GLY A 210 24.21 -17.47 0.60
CA GLY A 210 23.49 -17.60 1.87
C GLY A 210 23.38 -16.29 2.67
N GLU A 211 23.96 -15.19 2.19
CA GLU A 211 23.88 -13.88 2.84
C GLU A 211 22.65 -13.10 2.36
N PRO A 212 22.12 -12.13 3.14
CA PRO A 212 21.07 -11.22 2.68
C PRO A 212 21.49 -10.47 1.41
N GLU A 213 20.55 -10.26 0.48
CA GLU A 213 20.78 -9.42 -0.71
C GLU A 213 21.06 -7.93 -0.36
N LEU A 214 20.74 -7.53 0.86
CA LEU A 214 20.92 -6.18 1.38
C LEU A 214 22.06 -6.17 2.41
N ASP A 215 23.12 -5.44 2.11
CA ASP A 215 24.27 -5.24 2.99
C ASP A 215 24.07 -3.99 3.86
N ILE A 216 24.03 -4.20 5.17
CA ILE A 216 23.89 -3.14 6.18
C ILE A 216 25.14 -3.00 7.06
N LEU A 217 26.20 -3.73 6.74
CA LEU A 217 27.41 -3.83 7.57
C LEU A 217 28.55 -2.98 7.01
N THR A 218 28.66 -2.88 5.67
CA THR A 218 29.74 -2.09 5.03
C THR A 218 29.62 -0.59 5.33
N ASP A 219 28.41 -0.06 5.39
CA ASP A 219 28.12 1.32 5.79
C ASP A 219 26.91 1.33 6.72
N GLU A 220 27.14 1.62 8.01
CA GLU A 220 26.11 1.66 9.05
C GLU A 220 25.00 2.70 8.77
N LYS A 221 25.26 3.67 7.88
CA LYS A 221 24.33 4.73 7.48
C LYS A 221 23.65 4.43 6.15
N ASP A 222 23.89 3.29 5.53
CA ASP A 222 23.29 2.95 4.24
C ASP A 222 22.69 1.54 4.24
N ILE A 223 22.04 1.21 3.13
CA ILE A 223 21.62 -0.13 2.78
C ILE A 223 22.15 -0.35 1.36
N LEU A 224 23.09 -1.27 1.21
CA LEU A 224 23.80 -1.52 -0.04
C LEU A 224 23.30 -2.80 -0.71
N THR A 225 23.54 -2.93 -2.01
CA THR A 225 23.45 -4.21 -2.74
C THR A 225 24.84 -4.74 -3.07
N ASP A 226 24.89 -6.02 -3.43
CA ASP A 226 26.07 -6.69 -3.97
C ASP A 226 26.38 -6.31 -5.44
N ARG A 227 25.52 -5.51 -6.09
CA ARG A 227 25.73 -5.06 -7.47
C ARG A 227 27.04 -4.29 -7.57
N ILE A 228 27.87 -4.68 -8.53
CA ILE A 228 29.08 -3.97 -8.90
C ILE A 228 28.64 -2.76 -9.74
N PRO A 229 28.75 -1.52 -9.25
CA PRO A 229 28.26 -0.37 -9.98
C PRO A 229 29.18 -0.14 -11.18
N GLU A 230 28.66 -0.28 -12.40
CA GLU A 230 29.48 -0.05 -13.60
C GLU A 230 29.84 1.43 -13.76
N ASN A 231 29.04 2.35 -13.19
CA ASN A 231 29.32 3.79 -13.02
C ASN A 231 28.29 4.55 -12.15
N TYR A 232 27.20 3.92 -11.71
CA TYR A 232 26.08 4.59 -11.05
C TYR A 232 26.01 4.23 -9.56
N PRO A 233 26.29 5.17 -8.64
CA PRO A 233 26.20 4.88 -7.20
C PRO A 233 24.78 4.45 -6.78
N GLU A 234 23.75 4.85 -7.53
CA GLU A 234 22.35 4.51 -7.29
C GLU A 234 22.01 3.02 -7.51
N GLU A 235 22.86 2.26 -8.20
CA GLU A 235 22.68 0.81 -8.34
C GLU A 235 23.12 0.04 -7.09
N LYS A 236 24.07 0.62 -6.34
CA LYS A 236 24.65 0.00 -5.16
C LYS A 236 24.12 0.58 -3.85
N SER A 237 23.93 1.89 -3.76
CA SER A 237 23.59 2.61 -2.53
C SER A 237 22.13 3.07 -2.52
N LEU A 238 21.34 2.58 -1.55
CA LEU A 238 19.94 3.00 -1.40
C LEU A 238 19.86 4.49 -1.11
N ARG A 239 20.80 5.02 -0.31
CA ARG A 239 20.92 6.47 -0.06
C ARG A 239 21.14 7.27 -1.33
N SER A 240 21.97 6.79 -2.26
CA SER A 240 22.20 7.45 -3.54
C SER A 240 20.96 7.36 -4.43
N TYR A 241 20.35 6.18 -4.53
CA TYR A 241 19.12 5.95 -5.29
C TYR A 241 17.97 6.85 -4.83
N THR A 242 17.68 6.84 -3.52
CA THR A 242 16.61 7.64 -2.91
C THR A 242 16.85 9.14 -2.98
N ALA A 243 18.11 9.59 -3.08
CA ALA A 243 18.42 11.00 -3.23
C ALA A 243 17.89 11.60 -4.55
N ILE A 244 17.73 10.78 -5.59
CA ILE A 244 17.28 11.21 -6.93
C ILE A 244 15.97 10.56 -7.38
N LEU A 245 15.36 9.71 -6.56
CA LEU A 245 14.14 8.96 -6.87
C LEU A 245 12.99 9.87 -7.35
N TYR A 246 12.92 11.10 -6.84
CA TYR A 246 11.90 12.06 -7.19
C TYR A 246 12.47 13.33 -7.80
N LEU A 247 11.91 13.74 -8.95
CA LEU A 247 12.24 15.02 -9.58
C LEU A 247 12.00 16.22 -8.65
N ASN A 248 10.92 16.16 -7.87
CA ASN A 248 10.55 17.16 -6.87
C ASN A 248 10.42 16.47 -5.49
N PRO A 249 11.52 16.35 -4.73
CA PRO A 249 11.50 15.77 -3.39
C PRO A 249 10.82 16.74 -2.40
N ARG A 250 9.89 16.21 -1.59
CA ARG A 250 9.23 16.96 -0.50
C ARG A 250 9.25 16.18 0.80
N MET A 251 8.90 14.90 0.74
CA MET A 251 9.06 13.95 1.85
C MET A 251 10.54 13.81 2.20
N ARG A 252 10.87 13.92 3.50
CA ARG A 252 12.22 13.74 4.00
C ARG A 252 12.46 12.25 4.25
N ILE A 253 13.47 11.69 3.60
CA ILE A 253 13.84 10.28 3.77
C ILE A 253 15.02 10.19 4.73
N PHE A 254 14.97 9.27 5.68
CA PHE A 254 16.06 8.90 6.58
C PHE A 254 16.37 7.42 6.35
N ILE A 255 17.64 7.08 6.20
CA ILE A 255 18.11 5.69 6.11
C ILE A 255 19.05 5.47 7.29
N GLN A 256 18.83 4.41 8.08
CA GLN A 256 19.60 4.10 9.28
C GLN A 256 19.77 5.34 10.19
N ALA A 257 18.66 6.01 10.48
CA ALA A 257 18.57 7.26 11.26
C ALA A 257 19.26 8.51 10.66
N GLU A 258 19.97 8.40 9.53
CA GLU A 258 20.62 9.55 8.89
C GLU A 258 19.83 10.07 7.68
N LYS A 259 19.57 11.39 7.67
CA LYS A 259 18.81 12.07 6.62
C LYS A 259 19.48 11.91 5.26
N VAL A 260 18.72 11.46 4.27
CA VAL A 260 19.15 11.45 2.87
C VAL A 260 19.15 12.88 2.33
N LYS A 261 20.26 13.29 1.71
CA LYS A 261 20.37 14.58 1.02
C LYS A 261 19.74 14.47 -0.37
N THR A 262 18.42 14.61 -0.43
CA THR A 262 17.67 14.60 -1.70
C THR A 262 18.11 15.75 -2.61
N LYS A 263 18.10 15.50 -3.91
CA LYS A 263 18.61 16.41 -4.93
C LYS A 263 17.51 16.76 -5.91
N HIS A 264 17.37 18.05 -6.19
CA HIS A 264 16.74 18.48 -7.43
C HIS A 264 17.77 18.35 -8.55
N LEU A 265 17.71 17.27 -9.32
CA LEU A 265 18.70 16.95 -10.35
C LEU A 265 18.99 18.13 -11.29
N LEU A 266 17.95 18.90 -11.66
CA LEU A 266 18.09 20.09 -12.51
C LEU A 266 19.12 21.11 -11.99
N PHE A 267 19.25 21.24 -10.67
CA PHE A 267 20.18 22.17 -10.01
C PHE A 267 21.56 21.58 -9.76
N CYS A 268 21.79 20.32 -10.14
CA CYS A 268 23.09 19.65 -10.01
C CYS A 268 23.95 19.77 -11.28
N PHE A 269 23.39 20.30 -12.39
CA PHE A 269 24.09 20.42 -13.67
C PHE A 269 24.64 21.83 -13.92
N TYR A 270 25.75 21.90 -14.66
CA TYR A 270 26.29 23.16 -15.15
C TYR A 270 25.44 23.71 -16.30
N ARG A 271 24.92 24.94 -16.14
CA ARG A 271 24.11 25.66 -17.15
C ARG A 271 22.95 24.83 -17.74
N PRO A 272 21.97 24.42 -16.91
CA PRO A 272 20.83 23.66 -17.41
C PRO A 272 20.06 24.49 -18.46
N ARG A 273 19.63 23.83 -19.53
CA ARG A 273 18.79 24.41 -20.59
C ARG A 273 17.51 23.61 -20.71
N MET A 274 16.39 24.30 -20.91
CA MET A 274 15.08 23.69 -21.11
C MET A 274 14.65 23.86 -22.56
N TYR A 275 14.22 22.76 -23.17
CA TYR A 275 13.74 22.71 -24.55
C TYR A 275 12.29 22.20 -24.52
N PRO A 276 11.29 23.04 -24.83
CA PRO A 276 9.91 22.60 -24.83
C PRO A 276 9.69 21.61 -25.99
N TYR A 277 9.25 20.40 -25.66
CA TYR A 277 8.85 19.39 -26.64
C TYR A 277 7.33 19.29 -26.69
N ILE A 278 6.76 19.56 -27.86
CA ILE A 278 5.31 19.47 -28.08
C ILE A 278 5.00 18.09 -28.66
N SER A 279 4.40 17.23 -27.84
CA SER A 279 3.95 15.92 -28.28
C SER A 279 2.54 15.98 -28.87
N SER A 280 2.38 15.50 -30.12
CA SER A 280 1.08 15.36 -30.76
C SER A 280 0.19 14.35 -30.03
N SER A 281 0.76 13.26 -29.50
CA SER A 281 0.03 12.24 -28.75
C SER A 281 -0.51 12.78 -27.43
N PHE A 282 0.25 13.64 -26.73
CA PHE A 282 -0.21 14.24 -25.49
C PHE A 282 -1.43 15.15 -25.72
N LYS A 283 -1.41 15.94 -26.79
CA LYS A 283 -2.56 16.77 -27.18
C LYS A 283 -3.80 15.93 -27.50
N GLN A 284 -3.63 14.82 -28.21
CA GLN A 284 -4.73 13.91 -28.55
C GLN A 284 -5.34 13.27 -27.31
N ILE A 285 -4.51 12.70 -26.41
CA ILE A 285 -4.97 12.09 -25.16
C ILE A 285 -5.72 13.13 -24.30
N ALA A 286 -5.16 14.32 -24.12
CA ALA A 286 -5.81 15.37 -23.34
C ALA A 286 -7.16 15.80 -23.94
N THR A 287 -7.27 15.84 -25.27
CA THR A 287 -8.52 16.15 -25.96
C THR A 287 -9.56 15.05 -25.76
N GLN A 288 -9.15 13.78 -25.85
CA GLN A 288 -10.03 12.62 -25.65
C GLN A 288 -10.55 12.55 -24.21
N GLU A 289 -9.68 12.76 -23.21
CA GLU A 289 -10.07 12.83 -21.80
C GLU A 289 -11.05 13.99 -21.53
N LEU A 290 -10.81 15.16 -22.15
CA LEU A 290 -11.74 16.29 -22.05
C LEU A 290 -13.11 15.98 -22.66
N GLN A 291 -13.15 15.37 -23.85
CA GLN A 291 -14.39 14.96 -24.50
C GLN A 291 -15.17 13.94 -23.64
N LYS A 292 -14.46 12.97 -23.06
CA LYS A 292 -15.05 11.99 -22.15
C LYS A 292 -15.65 12.65 -20.92
N ALA A 293 -14.92 13.55 -20.26
CA ALA A 293 -15.40 14.28 -19.09
C ALA A 293 -16.63 15.15 -19.42
N GLN A 294 -16.67 15.78 -20.60
CA GLN A 294 -17.83 16.56 -21.07
C GLN A 294 -19.06 15.68 -21.31
N MET A 295 -18.88 14.47 -21.87
CA MET A 295 -19.97 13.52 -22.05
C MET A 295 -20.53 13.02 -20.71
N GLU A 296 -19.65 12.70 -19.75
CA GLU A 296 -20.04 12.28 -18.40
C GLU A 296 -20.79 13.40 -17.65
N LEU A 297 -20.31 14.65 -17.75
CA LEU A 297 -21.00 15.81 -17.17
C LEU A 297 -22.40 15.98 -17.76
N LYS A 298 -22.53 15.93 -19.09
CA LYS A 298 -23.83 16.06 -19.77
C LYS A 298 -24.79 14.94 -19.36
N ALA A 299 -24.30 13.71 -19.22
CA ALA A 299 -25.10 12.59 -18.74
C ALA A 299 -25.59 12.81 -17.30
N ALA A 300 -24.72 13.30 -16.41
CA ALA A 300 -25.08 13.63 -15.04
C ALA A 300 -26.12 14.78 -14.96
N GLU A 301 -25.95 15.85 -15.76
CA GLU A 301 -26.90 16.95 -15.86
C GLU A 301 -28.28 16.50 -16.33
N ASN A 302 -28.31 15.62 -17.33
CA ASN A 302 -29.56 15.03 -17.82
C ASN A 302 -30.25 14.20 -16.73
N ALA A 303 -29.50 13.35 -16.01
CA ALA A 303 -30.03 12.55 -14.92
C ALA A 303 -30.60 13.43 -13.78
N VAL A 304 -29.89 14.51 -13.41
CA VAL A 304 -30.38 15.47 -12.41
C VAL A 304 -31.66 16.17 -12.89
N THR A 305 -31.72 16.53 -14.17
CA THR A 305 -32.89 17.18 -14.77
C THR A 305 -34.10 16.26 -14.77
N GLU A 306 -33.90 14.98 -15.11
CA GLU A 306 -34.94 13.96 -15.07
C GLU A 306 -35.49 13.74 -13.64
N VAL A 307 -34.61 13.63 -12.64
CA VAL A 307 -35.01 13.49 -11.24
C VAL A 307 -35.79 14.73 -10.77
N LYS A 308 -35.33 15.94 -11.11
CA LYS A 308 -36.07 17.18 -10.82
C LYS A 308 -37.42 17.24 -11.53
N GLY A 309 -37.52 16.70 -12.75
CA GLY A 309 -38.78 16.58 -13.49
C GLY A 309 -39.77 15.66 -12.79
N ARG A 310 -39.31 14.49 -12.33
CA ARG A 310 -40.11 13.52 -11.55
C ARG A 310 -40.59 14.08 -10.21
N LEU A 311 -39.74 14.83 -9.51
CA LEU A 311 -40.10 15.47 -8.23
C LEU A 311 -41.09 16.65 -8.39
N LYS A 312 -41.22 17.23 -9.58
CA LYS A 312 -42.16 18.32 -9.88
C LYS A 312 -43.52 17.83 -10.38
N GLN A 313 -43.70 16.55 -10.65
CA GLN A 313 -45.02 15.97 -10.88
C GLN A 313 -45.70 15.74 -9.52
N PRO A 314 -46.82 16.43 -9.20
CA PRO A 314 -47.61 16.08 -8.03
C PRO A 314 -48.13 14.65 -8.23
N SER A 315 -48.09 13.83 -7.18
CA SER A 315 -48.79 12.55 -7.13
C SER A 315 -50.27 12.78 -7.44
N LEU A 316 -50.68 12.50 -8.68
CA LEU A 316 -52.08 12.36 -9.05
C LEU A 316 -52.44 10.88 -8.90
N SER A 317 -53.60 10.65 -8.28
CA SER A 317 -54.24 9.39 -7.82
C SER A 317 -53.63 8.79 -6.54
N GLU A 318 -54.38 8.51 -5.48
CA GLU A 318 -55.75 7.97 -5.41
C GLU A 318 -56.49 8.47 -4.15
N ASP A 319 -57.61 9.19 -4.33
CA ASP A 319 -58.69 9.28 -3.35
C ASP A 319 -60.00 9.23 -4.15
N SER A 320 -60.53 8.02 -4.31
CA SER A 320 -61.93 7.80 -4.66
C SER A 320 -62.47 6.76 -3.69
N GLU A 321 -62.69 7.22 -2.44
CA GLU A 321 -63.43 6.48 -1.44
C GLU A 321 -64.89 6.32 -1.87
N VAL A 322 -65.34 5.10 -1.61
CA VAL A 322 -66.69 4.57 -1.78
C VAL A 322 -67.71 5.43 -1.04
N LEU A 323 -68.68 5.98 -1.76
CA LEU A 323 -69.97 6.39 -1.21
C LEU A 323 -71.05 6.21 -2.27
N ASN A 324 -71.78 5.10 -2.18
CA ASN A 324 -73.22 5.10 -2.43
C ASN A 324 -73.86 3.97 -1.62
N GLN A 325 -74.77 4.40 -0.74
CA GLN A 325 -75.63 3.60 0.12
C GLN A 325 -76.82 3.07 -0.70
N GLU A 326 -77.15 1.80 -0.49
CA GLU A 326 -78.52 1.30 -0.31
C GLU A 326 -78.51 0.26 0.83
#